data_AF-A0A942VVT9-F1
#
_entry.id   AF-A0A942VVT9-F1
#
_cell.length_a   1.000
_cell.length_b   1.000
_cell.length_c   1.000
_cell.angle_alpha   90.00
_cell.angle_beta   90.00
_cell.angle_gamma   90.00
#
_symmetry.space_group_name_H-M   'P 1'
#
loop_
_entity.id
_entity.type
_entity.pdbx_description
1 polymer ?
#
loop_
_entity_poly.entity_id
_entity_poly.type
_entity_poly.pdbx_seq_one_letter_code
_entity_poly.pdbx_strand_id
1 'polypeptide(L)'
;VLDMGKPVKIDDLARNLIRLSGYTPDKDIKIKYTGLRPGEKLYEELIMAEEKESMKLVFGDKIFVTAPVNMDYDKFNADLRELYNVAFSEPEKVISVIKKIVPNFNQKGE
;
A
#
# COMPACT_ATOMS: atom_id res chain seq x y z
N VAL A 1 2.31 8.11 11.65
CA VAL A 1 2.97 6.86 11.18
C VAL A 1 3.47 6.06 12.36
N LEU A 2 3.35 4.73 12.27
CA LEU A 2 3.83 3.79 13.28
C LEU A 2 5.15 3.14 12.81
N ASP A 3 6.07 2.91 13.74
CA ASP A 3 7.21 2.03 13.49
C ASP A 3 6.73 0.56 13.41
N MET A 4 6.80 0.00 12.20
CA MET A 4 6.39 -1.38 11.91
C MET A 4 7.53 -2.40 12.11
N GLY A 5 8.71 -1.94 12.52
CA GLY A 5 9.89 -2.78 12.70
C GLY A 5 10.47 -3.28 11.38
N LYS A 6 11.05 -4.49 11.41
CA LYS A 6 11.72 -5.06 10.24
C LYS A 6 10.70 -5.65 9.25
N PRO A 7 10.86 -5.42 7.94
CA PRO A 7 10.00 -6.03 6.93
C PRO A 7 10.12 -7.56 7.00
N VAL A 8 9.00 -8.24 6.77
CA VAL A 8 8.92 -9.71 6.77
C VAL A 8 8.70 -10.19 5.35
N LYS A 9 9.51 -11.16 4.90
CA LYS A 9 9.32 -11.80 3.59
C LYS A 9 8.16 -12.78 3.65
N ILE A 10 7.27 -12.71 2.66
CA ILE A 10 6.10 -13.58 2.57
C ILE A 10 6.49 -15.06 2.40
N ASP A 11 7.60 -15.36 1.70
CA ASP A 11 8.13 -16.73 1.59
C ASP A 11 8.54 -17.31 2.96
N ASP A 12 9.27 -16.52 3.76
CA ASP A 12 9.68 -16.94 5.11
C ASP A 12 8.45 -17.20 6.00
N LEU A 13 7.45 -16.32 5.92
CA LEU A 13 6.19 -16.48 6.65
C LEU A 13 5.46 -17.77 6.25
N ALA A 14 5.31 -18.04 4.96
CA ALA A 14 4.64 -19.25 4.45
C ALA A 14 5.38 -20.52 4.90
N ARG A 15 6.71 -20.55 4.78
CA ARG A 15 7.53 -21.69 5.24
C ARG A 15 7.42 -21.89 6.74
N ASN A 16 7.39 -20.82 7.53
CA ASN A 16 7.25 -20.90 8.98
C ASN A 16 5.88 -21.42 9.39
N LEU A 17 4.81 -21.02 8.71
CA LEU A 17 3.47 -21.56 8.96
C LEU A 17 3.42 -23.07 8.71
N ILE A 18 4.00 -23.56 7.61
CA ILE A 18 4.08 -25.00 7.30
C ILE A 18 4.80 -25.76 8.43
N ARG A 19 5.95 -25.25 8.90
CA ARG A 19 6.72 -25.85 10.00
C ARG A 19 5.94 -25.86 11.31
N LEU A 20 5.28 -24.75 11.65
CA LEU A 20 4.47 -24.62 12.87
C LEU A 20 3.27 -25.58 12.87
N SER A 21 2.78 -25.95 11.68
CA SER A 21 1.75 -26.99 11.52
C SER A 21 2.28 -28.43 11.58
N GLY A 22 3.57 -28.64 11.85
CA GLY A 22 4.18 -29.97 11.96
C GLY A 22 4.59 -30.61 10.63
N TYR A 23 4.61 -29.84 9.54
CA TYR A 23 4.95 -30.31 8.21
C TYR A 23 6.31 -29.79 7.75
N THR A 24 6.93 -30.49 6.80
CA THR A 24 8.19 -30.11 6.16
C THR A 24 7.89 -29.35 4.87
N PRO A 25 8.29 -28.06 4.75
CA PRO A 25 8.16 -27.30 3.51
C PRO A 25 8.82 -28.02 2.33
N ASP A 26 8.19 -27.93 1.16
CA ASP A 26 8.61 -28.52 -0.12
C ASP A 26 8.63 -30.07 -0.18
N LYS A 27 8.36 -30.75 0.95
CA LYS A 27 8.17 -32.20 1.01
C LYS A 27 6.71 -32.56 1.23
N ASP A 28 6.14 -32.14 2.36
CA ASP A 28 4.76 -32.44 2.73
C ASP A 28 3.80 -31.43 2.11
N ILE A 29 4.23 -30.16 2.05
CA ILE A 29 3.48 -29.05 1.42
C ILE A 29 4.43 -28.24 0.53
N LYS A 30 4.17 -28.23 -0.78
CA LYS A 30 4.97 -27.50 -1.78
C LYS A 30 4.56 -26.04 -1.89
N ILE A 31 5.55 -25.14 -1.89
CA ILE A 31 5.33 -23.73 -2.23
C ILE A 31 5.38 -23.56 -3.75
N LYS A 32 4.35 -22.93 -4.31
CA LYS A 32 4.27 -22.60 -5.74
C LYS A 32 4.20 -21.08 -5.88
N TYR A 33 5.12 -20.52 -6.66
CA TYR A 33 5.11 -19.10 -7.00
C TYR A 33 4.18 -18.85 -8.19
N THR A 34 3.19 -18.00 -8.01
CA THR A 34 2.21 -17.65 -9.05
C THR A 34 2.49 -16.31 -9.74
N GLY A 35 3.57 -15.61 -9.32
CA GLY A 35 3.86 -14.25 -9.76
C GLY A 35 3.00 -13.20 -9.06
N LEU A 36 3.32 -11.94 -9.31
CA LEU A 36 2.58 -10.79 -8.80
C LEU A 36 1.28 -10.57 -9.59
N ARG A 37 0.23 -10.19 -8.91
CA ARG A 37 -1.04 -9.77 -9.51
C ARG A 37 -0.92 -8.32 -10.00
N PRO A 38 -1.73 -7.91 -10.99
CA PRO A 38 -1.75 -6.53 -11.46
C PRO A 38 -1.98 -5.54 -10.30
N GLY A 39 -1.08 -4.58 -10.16
CA GLY A 39 -1.13 -3.56 -9.10
C GLY A 39 -0.47 -3.94 -7.77
N GLU A 40 0.04 -5.17 -7.62
CA GLU A 40 0.79 -5.55 -6.41
C GLU A 40 2.21 -4.99 -6.42
N LYS A 41 2.66 -4.48 -5.27
CA LYS A 41 4.04 -4.11 -5.01
C LYS A 41 4.83 -5.27 -4.41
N LEU A 42 6.10 -5.40 -4.76
CA LEU A 42 7.01 -6.36 -4.12
C LEU A 42 7.45 -5.89 -2.73
N TYR A 43 7.51 -4.57 -2.53
CA TYR A 43 7.83 -3.92 -1.28
C TYR A 43 6.89 -2.74 -1.03
N GLU A 44 6.40 -2.61 0.20
CA GLU A 44 5.60 -1.45 0.61
C GLU A 44 6.50 -0.31 1.11
N GLU A 45 6.12 0.92 0.78
CA GLU A 45 6.76 2.11 1.32
C GLU A 45 6.10 2.45 2.67
N LEU A 46 6.87 2.41 3.75
CA LEU A 46 6.34 2.77 5.08
C LEU A 46 6.05 4.27 5.20
N ILE A 47 6.82 5.10 4.52
CA ILE A 47 6.79 6.56 4.58
C ILE A 47 7.24 7.10 3.21
N MET A 48 6.55 8.09 2.68
CA MET A 48 6.97 8.77 1.45
C MET A 48 8.19 9.66 1.70
N ALA A 49 9.03 9.88 0.68
CA ALA A 49 10.25 10.67 0.83
C ALA A 49 9.96 12.09 1.37
N GLU A 50 8.88 12.74 0.92
CA GLU A 50 8.51 14.08 1.38
C GLU A 50 8.04 14.10 2.85
N GLU A 51 7.45 13.01 3.32
CA GLU A 51 6.92 12.93 4.68
C GLU A 51 8.02 12.71 5.71
N LYS A 52 9.11 12.05 5.32
CA LYS A 52 10.24 11.67 6.19
C LYS A 52 10.93 12.86 6.83
N GLU A 53 11.07 13.97 6.11
CA GLU A 53 11.68 15.20 6.64
C GLU A 53 10.79 15.93 7.67
N SER A 54 9.48 15.71 7.59
CA SER A 54 8.49 16.38 8.46
C SER A 54 8.16 15.59 9.74
N MET A 55 8.70 14.39 9.89
CA MET A 55 8.34 13.48 10.98
C MET A 55 8.82 13.97 12.34
N LYS A 56 7.91 13.99 13.31
CA LYS A 56 8.21 14.24 14.72
C LYS A 56 7.75 13.07 15.57
N LEU A 57 8.61 12.59 16.46
CA LEU A 57 8.26 11.61 17.47
C LEU A 57 7.31 12.25 18.49
N VAL A 58 6.18 11.59 18.78
CA VAL A 58 5.14 12.15 19.66
C VAL A 58 4.89 11.30 20.88
N PHE A 59 5.04 9.97 20.79
CA PHE A 59 4.80 9.09 21.93
C PHE A 59 5.65 7.82 21.87
N GLY A 60 6.33 7.54 22.99
CA GLY A 60 7.28 6.43 23.09
C GLY A 60 8.37 6.52 22.04
N ASP A 61 8.73 5.37 21.47
CA ASP A 61 9.72 5.19 20.41
C ASP A 61 9.09 4.76 19.06
N LYS A 62 7.75 4.64 18.99
CA LYS A 62 7.04 4.02 17.86
C LYS A 62 6.01 4.89 17.15
N ILE A 63 5.66 6.06 17.71
CA ILE A 63 4.58 6.90 17.17
C ILE A 63 5.13 8.23 16.67
N PHE A 64 4.99 8.44 15.36
CA PHE A 64 5.43 9.65 14.65
C PHE A 64 4.25 10.40 14.05
N VAL A 65 4.29 11.73 14.04
CA VAL A 65 3.32 12.60 13.36
C VAL A 65 4.03 13.32 12.21
N THR A 66 3.41 13.30 11.03
CA THR A 66 3.84 14.05 9.84
C THR A 66 3.12 15.40 9.80
N ALA A 67 3.68 16.38 9.09
CA ALA A 67 3.04 17.69 8.97
C ALA A 67 1.66 17.59 8.29
N PRO A 68 0.67 18.38 8.73
CA PRO A 68 -0.63 18.43 8.06
C PRO A 68 -0.45 18.91 6.62
N VAL A 69 -1.08 18.21 5.69
CA VAL A 69 -1.10 18.59 4.27
C VAL A 69 -2.15 19.68 4.09
N ASN A 70 -1.78 20.80 3.49
CA ASN A 70 -2.75 21.83 3.09
C ASN A 70 -3.55 21.30 1.88
N MET A 71 -4.85 21.14 2.05
CA MET A 71 -5.74 20.54 1.05
C MET A 71 -6.92 21.45 0.76
N ASP A 72 -7.21 21.65 -0.52
CA ASP A 72 -8.42 22.32 -0.98
C ASP A 72 -9.60 21.34 -0.92
N TYR A 73 -10.45 21.49 0.10
CA TYR A 73 -11.61 20.63 0.33
C TYR A 73 -12.69 20.80 -0.72
N ASP A 74 -12.87 21.98 -1.30
CA ASP A 74 -13.90 22.21 -2.31
C ASP A 74 -13.51 21.49 -3.60
N LYS A 75 -12.24 21.62 -4.01
CA LYS A 75 -11.68 20.86 -5.12
C LYS A 75 -11.75 19.36 -4.86
N PHE A 76 -11.33 18.88 -3.69
CA PHE A 76 -11.35 17.46 -3.34
C PHE A 76 -12.77 16.87 -3.41
N ASN A 77 -13.78 17.58 -2.90
CA ASN A 77 -15.17 17.14 -2.97
C ASN A 77 -15.70 17.13 -4.41
N ALA A 78 -15.29 18.09 -5.25
CA ALA A 78 -15.63 18.09 -6.67
C ALA A 78 -15.01 16.89 -7.40
N ASP A 79 -13.73 16.63 -7.16
CA ASP A 79 -12.98 15.48 -7.70
C ASP A 79 -13.62 14.14 -7.28
N LEU A 80 -14.07 14.01 -6.03
CA LEU A 80 -14.78 12.82 -5.55
C LEU A 80 -16.14 12.60 -6.24
N ARG A 81 -16.89 13.68 -6.51
CA ARG A 81 -18.16 13.59 -7.25
C ARG A 81 -17.92 13.16 -8.70
N GLU A 82 -16.89 13.71 -9.35
CA GLU A 82 -16.46 13.28 -10.69
C GLU A 82 -16.14 11.78 -10.70
N LEU A 83 -15.31 11.33 -9.76
CA LEU A 83 -14.93 9.93 -9.63
C LEU A 83 -16.13 9.01 -9.40
N TYR A 84 -17.05 9.40 -8.52
CA TYR A 84 -18.28 8.64 -8.27
C TYR A 84 -19.10 8.47 -9.56
N ASN A 85 -19.36 9.55 -10.28
CA ASN A 85 -20.14 9.49 -11.52
C ASN A 85 -19.49 8.59 -12.56
N VAL A 86 -18.18 8.76 -12.79
CA VAL A 86 -17.41 7.97 -13.77
C VAL A 86 -17.38 6.49 -13.39
N ALA A 87 -17.29 6.15 -12.10
CA ALA A 87 -17.29 4.76 -11.65
C ALA A 87 -18.58 4.00 -12.02
N PHE A 88 -19.72 4.70 -12.12
CA PHE A 88 -20.99 4.09 -12.53
C PHE A 88 -21.26 4.20 -14.04
N SER A 89 -20.83 5.28 -14.69
CA SER A 89 -21.15 5.51 -16.11
C SER A 89 -20.10 5.00 -17.09
N GLU A 90 -18.81 5.12 -16.75
CA GLU A 90 -17.66 4.89 -17.64
C GLU A 90 -16.50 4.24 -16.86
N PRO A 91 -16.65 2.99 -16.38
CA PRO A 91 -15.70 2.34 -15.47
C PRO A 91 -14.27 2.24 -16.04
N GLU A 92 -14.12 2.18 -17.36
CA GLU A 92 -12.83 2.18 -18.05
C GLU A 92 -12.03 3.48 -17.87
N LYS A 93 -12.70 4.60 -17.52
CA LYS A 93 -12.06 5.90 -17.26
C LYS A 93 -11.70 6.12 -15.79
N VAL A 94 -12.11 5.23 -14.88
CA VAL A 94 -11.85 5.41 -13.44
C VAL A 94 -10.37 5.61 -13.14
N ILE A 95 -9.51 4.82 -13.79
CA ILE A 95 -8.06 4.87 -13.55
C ILE A 95 -7.46 6.21 -14.00
N SER A 96 -7.94 6.79 -15.11
CA SER A 96 -7.44 8.09 -15.56
C SER A 96 -7.87 9.22 -14.64
N VAL A 97 -9.10 9.15 -14.11
CA VAL A 97 -9.60 10.11 -13.09
C VAL A 97 -8.81 9.97 -11.78
N ILE A 98 -8.58 8.74 -11.29
CA ILE A 98 -7.75 8.52 -10.11
C ILE A 98 -6.35 9.11 -10.31
N LYS A 99 -5.73 8.92 -11.47
CA LYS A 99 -4.40 9.46 -11.77
C LYS A 99 -4.36 11.00 -11.80
N LYS A 100 -5.47 11.64 -12.18
CA LYS A 100 -5.62 13.11 -12.11
C LYS A 100 -5.70 13.60 -10.66
N ILE A 101 -6.44 12.89 -9.80
CA ILE A 101 -6.68 13.26 -8.40
C ILE A 101 -5.46 12.94 -7.52
N VAL A 102 -4.83 11.80 -7.78
CA VAL A 102 -3.66 11.28 -7.06
C VAL A 102 -2.51 11.16 -8.06
N PRO A 103 -1.71 12.23 -8.26
CA PRO A 103 -0.67 12.25 -9.29
C PRO A 103 0.39 11.15 -9.13
N ASN A 104 0.64 10.73 -7.89
CA ASN A 104 1.60 9.68 -7.54
C ASN A 104 1.03 8.26 -7.69
N PHE A 105 -0.20 8.11 -8.20
CA PHE A 105 -0.79 6.81 -8.46
C PHE A 105 -0.11 6.11 -9.66
N ASN A 106 0.50 4.96 -9.38
CA ASN A 106 1.09 4.07 -10.36
C ASN A 106 0.26 2.78 -10.48
N GLN A 107 -0.32 2.56 -11.67
CA GLN A 107 -1.18 1.41 -11.94
C GLN A 107 -0.41 0.08 -12.05
N LYS A 108 0.84 0.14 -12.49
CA LYS A 108 1.76 -0.99 -12.45
C LYS A 108 2.41 -0.95 -11.07
N GLY A 109 2.18 -1.99 -10.26
CA GLY A 109 2.94 -2.16 -9.03
C GLY A 109 4.43 -2.32 -9.33
N GLU A 110 5.26 -1.87 -8.40
CA GLU A 110 6.74 -1.96 -8.43
C GLU A 110 7.26 -2.99 -7.43
#